data_AF-N6VTN5-F1
#
_entry.id   AF-N6VTN5-F1
#
_cell.length_a   1.000
_cell.length_b   1.000
_cell.length_c   1.000
_cell.angle_alpha   90.00
_cell.angle_beta   90.00
_cell.angle_gamma   90.00
#
_symmetry.space_group_name_H-M   'P 1'
#
loop_
_entity.id
_entity.type
_entity.pdbx_description
1 polymer ?
#
loop_
_entity_poly.entity_id
_entity_poly.type
_entity_poly.pdbx_seq_one_letter_code
_entity_poly.pdbx_strand_id
1 'polypeptide(L)'
;MYYTQIALVLVLLVFTITSVFYNTIDLKTSEIKNEIEVKMISLAEKNIEHTINHNLDKIVNDVFINVSYTLMKEHRFFNNSSSAEECIENNITYILNKTLYNVCRDNFTIIVSHIRINPTSEPTRILLTGEVLLKYRKELENNVSIIINKEIGIIKEITLKEIPDPYVYNNKFYYNWSYCSPVDVNVSNGHHIFKIILNNTNFNYTLMKNPNDPSEIRIIGSSKIANEYILLPYWIEKWRYNNISVIWVNCSEDNLINGKIFILYNSSTKINRENPHKTFILFDNFNYLDNNSWEITGGCWINNGLLYVKGPYSKLSTKRSFSYNYELIFRANFSSVMKLDSENISEFIGFFKNDSNGIGFIYYNTSWGKEGLYVRYGQNLSKIPNFSKYLNNFYIYSVSWGEDRVSFRIYNEYYNLLYNKSINININENYPISICTEGVLNATVLVDWLVLKDVSNIIAIPQKPMRNILDYHEEKPKTYKGTIYYGDPEQYIKVNDGRYSIIGMFTNATYKWGSCGYKPKIEIE
;
A
#
# COMPACT_ATOMS: atom_id res chain seq x y z
N MET A 1 -37.92 21.28 -111.23
CA MET A 1 -36.55 20.80 -110.91
C MET A 1 -35.88 21.60 -109.80
N TYR A 2 -35.95 22.95 -109.79
CA TYR A 2 -35.34 23.78 -108.72
C TYR A 2 -35.95 23.60 -107.32
N TYR A 3 -37.27 23.42 -107.20
CA TYR A 3 -37.94 23.26 -105.89
C TYR A 3 -37.54 21.98 -105.13
N THR A 4 -37.30 20.87 -105.84
CA THR A 4 -36.93 19.59 -105.24
C THR A 4 -35.50 19.57 -104.70
N GLN A 5 -34.57 20.26 -105.37
CA GLN A 5 -33.18 20.39 -104.90
C GLN A 5 -33.08 21.31 -103.68
N ILE A 6 -33.84 22.41 -103.66
CA ILE A 6 -33.90 23.33 -102.51
C ILE A 6 -34.47 22.61 -101.28
N ALA A 7 -35.55 21.82 -101.43
CA ALA A 7 -36.13 21.05 -100.33
C ALA A 7 -35.15 20.01 -99.76
N LEU A 8 -34.38 19.33 -100.62
CA LEU A 8 -33.42 18.29 -100.21
C LEU A 8 -32.21 18.90 -99.48
N VAL A 9 -31.72 20.07 -99.93
CA VAL A 9 -30.70 20.85 -99.22
C VAL A 9 -31.23 21.33 -97.86
N LEU A 10 -32.48 21.79 -97.78
CA LEU A 10 -33.09 22.23 -96.52
C LEU A 10 -33.21 21.08 -95.52
N VAL A 11 -33.61 19.89 -95.98
CA VAL A 11 -33.70 18.67 -95.15
C VAL A 11 -32.32 18.26 -94.64
N LEU A 12 -31.30 18.23 -95.52
CA LEU A 12 -29.91 17.93 -95.11
C LEU A 12 -29.36 18.97 -94.13
N LEU A 13 -29.70 20.25 -94.32
CA LEU A 13 -29.32 21.33 -93.41
C LEU A 13 -30.00 21.16 -92.03
N VAL A 14 -31.28 20.79 -92.02
CA VAL A 14 -32.00 20.49 -90.77
C VAL A 14 -31.40 19.26 -90.08
N PHE A 15 -31.06 18.19 -90.80
CA PHE A 15 -30.41 17.01 -90.23
C PHE A 15 -29.02 17.33 -89.67
N THR A 16 -28.22 18.11 -90.39
CA THR A 16 -26.88 18.53 -89.92
C THR A 16 -26.98 19.46 -88.72
N ILE A 17 -27.85 20.47 -88.74
CA ILE A 17 -28.08 21.34 -87.58
C ILE A 17 -28.59 20.54 -86.39
N THR A 18 -29.53 19.61 -86.59
CA THR A 18 -30.07 18.75 -85.52
C THR A 18 -28.97 17.84 -84.96
N SER A 19 -28.15 17.21 -85.80
CA SER A 19 -27.04 16.37 -85.36
C SER A 19 -25.95 17.15 -84.62
N VAL A 20 -25.59 18.34 -85.11
CA VAL A 20 -24.64 19.24 -84.42
C VAL A 20 -25.22 19.72 -83.09
N PHE A 21 -26.51 20.05 -83.05
CA PHE A 21 -27.19 20.49 -81.83
C PHE A 21 -27.27 19.39 -80.78
N TYR A 22 -27.66 18.16 -81.16
CA TYR A 22 -27.66 17.00 -80.27
C TYR A 22 -26.25 16.66 -79.77
N ASN A 23 -25.24 16.62 -80.66
CA ASN A 23 -23.86 16.42 -80.23
C ASN A 23 -23.39 17.53 -79.28
N THR A 24 -23.78 18.79 -79.51
CA THR A 24 -23.43 19.90 -78.63
C THR A 24 -24.11 19.77 -77.26
N ILE A 25 -25.37 19.35 -77.22
CA ILE A 25 -26.09 19.06 -75.97
C ILE A 25 -25.43 17.91 -75.22
N ASP A 26 -25.08 16.81 -75.91
CA ASP A 26 -24.43 15.66 -75.28
C ASP A 26 -23.06 16.03 -74.73
N LEU A 27 -22.25 16.79 -75.48
CA LEU A 27 -20.96 17.31 -75.01
C LEU A 27 -21.12 18.21 -73.79
N LYS A 28 -22.06 19.17 -73.82
CA LYS A 28 -22.31 20.07 -72.68
C LYS A 28 -22.86 19.34 -71.45
N THR A 29 -23.69 18.32 -71.66
CA THR A 29 -24.21 17.48 -70.59
C THR A 29 -23.08 16.65 -69.94
N SER A 30 -22.16 16.10 -70.74
CA SER A 30 -20.98 15.39 -70.25
C SER A 30 -20.01 16.31 -69.51
N GLU A 31 -19.80 17.55 -69.99
CA GLU A 31 -18.99 18.56 -69.29
C GLU A 31 -19.57 18.90 -67.90
N ILE A 32 -20.88 19.15 -67.81
CA ILE A 32 -21.56 19.45 -66.53
C ILE A 32 -21.47 18.26 -65.58
N LYS A 33 -21.67 17.04 -66.08
CA LYS A 33 -21.54 15.80 -65.29
C LYS A 33 -20.14 15.65 -64.70
N ASN A 34 -19.11 15.86 -65.52
CA ASN A 34 -17.71 15.82 -65.07
C ASN A 34 -17.41 16.92 -64.04
N GLU A 35 -17.94 18.14 -64.20
CA GLU A 35 -17.76 19.23 -63.24
C GLU A 35 -18.41 18.92 -61.87
N ILE A 36 -19.63 18.38 -61.87
CA ILE A 36 -20.33 17.94 -60.66
C ILE A 36 -19.50 16.86 -59.95
N GLU A 37 -18.97 15.90 -60.71
CA GLU A 37 -18.19 14.80 -60.17
C GLU A 37 -16.87 15.27 -59.54
N VAL A 38 -16.13 16.17 -60.21
CA VAL A 38 -14.93 16.82 -59.66
C VAL A 38 -15.24 17.56 -58.35
N LYS A 39 -16.35 18.32 -58.30
CA LYS A 39 -16.77 19.03 -57.08
C LYS A 39 -17.14 18.08 -55.95
N MET A 40 -17.86 17.00 -56.24
CA MET A 40 -18.17 15.96 -55.25
C MET A 40 -16.91 15.33 -54.67
N ILE A 41 -15.94 15.02 -55.52
CA ILE A 41 -14.65 14.44 -55.09
C ILE A 41 -13.87 15.44 -54.22
N SER A 42 -13.80 16.72 -54.62
CA SER A 42 -13.15 17.76 -53.82
C SER A 42 -13.81 17.94 -52.43
N LEU A 43 -15.14 17.82 -52.36
CA LEU A 43 -15.86 17.85 -51.09
C LEU A 43 -15.55 16.62 -50.23
N ALA A 44 -15.48 15.44 -50.84
CA ALA A 44 -15.11 14.19 -50.15
C ALA A 44 -13.67 14.25 -49.61
N GLU A 45 -12.73 14.75 -50.41
CA GLU A 45 -11.33 14.99 -50.02
C GLU A 45 -11.25 15.87 -48.77
N LYS A 46 -11.91 17.05 -48.79
CA LYS A 46 -11.94 17.97 -47.64
C LYS A 46 -12.56 17.35 -46.40
N ASN A 47 -13.63 16.56 -46.57
CA ASN A 47 -14.26 15.86 -45.45
C ASN A 47 -13.34 14.79 -44.85
N ILE A 48 -12.62 14.03 -45.68
CA ILE A 48 -11.63 13.04 -45.21
C ILE A 48 -10.50 13.73 -44.47
N GLU A 49 -9.92 14.80 -45.04
CA GLU A 49 -8.87 15.59 -44.41
C GLU A 49 -9.31 16.14 -43.04
N HIS A 50 -10.50 16.74 -42.98
CA HIS A 50 -11.07 17.24 -41.72
C HIS A 50 -11.27 16.11 -40.70
N THR A 51 -11.76 14.96 -41.14
CA THR A 51 -12.00 13.79 -40.28
C THR A 51 -10.69 13.23 -39.72
N ILE A 52 -9.65 13.13 -40.54
CA ILE A 52 -8.31 12.70 -40.12
C ILE A 52 -7.76 13.70 -39.10
N ASN A 53 -7.73 14.99 -39.45
CA ASN A 53 -7.19 16.04 -38.57
C ASN A 53 -7.90 16.15 -37.21
N HIS A 54 -9.21 15.89 -37.19
CA HIS A 54 -10.01 15.95 -35.95
C HIS A 54 -9.81 14.74 -35.04
N ASN A 55 -9.62 13.54 -35.60
CA ASN A 55 -9.59 12.30 -34.82
C ASN A 55 -8.18 11.78 -34.51
N LEU A 56 -7.15 12.26 -35.23
CA LEU A 56 -5.79 11.72 -35.14
C LEU A 56 -5.21 11.77 -33.73
N ASP A 57 -5.41 12.88 -33.01
CA ASP A 57 -4.86 13.07 -31.66
C ASP A 57 -5.40 12.01 -30.69
N LYS A 58 -6.70 11.71 -30.79
CA LYS A 58 -7.35 10.68 -29.98
C LYS A 58 -6.86 9.28 -30.36
N ILE A 59 -6.81 8.98 -31.67
CA ILE A 59 -6.37 7.66 -32.14
C ILE A 59 -4.94 7.38 -31.68
N VAL A 60 -4.03 8.35 -31.86
CA VAL A 60 -2.63 8.23 -31.42
C VAL A 60 -2.53 8.03 -29.90
N ASN A 61 -3.28 8.79 -29.10
CA ASN A 61 -3.32 8.60 -27.64
C ASN A 61 -3.76 7.18 -27.26
N ASP A 62 -4.89 6.74 -27.82
CA ASP A 62 -5.45 5.41 -27.55
C ASP A 62 -4.46 4.31 -27.98
N VAL A 63 -3.80 4.49 -29.11
CA VAL A 63 -2.75 3.58 -29.59
C VAL A 63 -1.57 3.54 -28.64
N PHE A 64 -1.04 4.69 -28.21
CA PHE A 64 0.09 4.74 -27.29
C PHE A 64 -0.22 4.03 -25.97
N ILE A 65 -1.41 4.27 -25.43
CA ILE A 65 -1.89 3.61 -24.21
C ILE A 65 -1.98 2.10 -24.44
N ASN A 66 -2.61 1.67 -25.53
CA ASN A 66 -2.77 0.24 -25.85
C ASN A 66 -1.42 -0.47 -26.04
N VAL A 67 -0.49 0.14 -26.79
CA VAL A 67 0.86 -0.41 -27.00
C VAL A 67 1.59 -0.51 -25.66
N SER A 68 1.49 0.51 -24.80
CA SER A 68 2.10 0.50 -23.47
C SER A 68 1.58 -0.66 -22.62
N TYR A 69 0.25 -0.84 -22.56
CA TYR A 69 -0.37 -1.96 -21.85
C TYR A 69 0.04 -3.32 -22.42
N THR A 70 0.09 -3.46 -23.75
CA THR A 70 0.51 -4.71 -24.40
C THR A 70 1.96 -5.04 -24.06
N LEU A 71 2.88 -4.08 -24.17
CA LEU A 71 4.29 -4.29 -23.84
C LEU A 71 4.49 -4.64 -22.35
N MET A 72 3.74 -3.99 -21.45
CA MET A 72 3.74 -4.31 -20.02
C MET A 72 3.25 -5.74 -19.76
N LYS A 73 2.15 -6.14 -20.39
CA LYS A 73 1.57 -7.50 -20.26
C LYS A 73 2.51 -8.58 -20.81
N GLU A 74 3.24 -8.27 -21.88
CA GLU A 74 4.21 -9.18 -22.49
C GLU A 74 5.59 -9.15 -21.82
N HIS A 75 5.80 -8.30 -20.81
CA HIS A 75 7.07 -8.10 -20.10
C HIS A 75 8.24 -7.81 -21.06
N ARG A 76 7.96 -7.09 -22.16
CA ARG A 76 8.97 -6.76 -23.17
C ARG A 76 9.70 -5.48 -22.81
N PHE A 77 11.00 -5.59 -22.56
CA PHE A 77 11.94 -4.48 -22.46
C PHE A 77 12.93 -4.50 -23.61
N PHE A 78 13.37 -3.31 -24.01
CA PHE A 78 14.31 -3.15 -25.10
C PHE A 78 15.72 -2.90 -24.57
N ASN A 79 16.70 -3.42 -25.29
CA ASN A 79 18.11 -3.28 -24.94
C ASN A 79 18.66 -1.86 -25.22
N ASN A 80 17.89 -0.99 -25.89
CA ASN A 80 18.25 0.39 -26.18
C ASN A 80 17.00 1.20 -26.58
N SER A 81 17.10 2.53 -26.53
CA SER A 81 15.97 3.43 -26.84
C SER A 81 15.53 3.37 -28.30
N SER A 82 16.44 3.14 -29.25
CA SER A 82 16.12 3.08 -30.68
C SER A 82 15.23 1.88 -31.03
N SER A 83 15.49 0.71 -30.44
CA SER A 83 14.64 -0.47 -30.62
C SER A 83 13.25 -0.29 -29.99
N ALA A 84 13.17 0.43 -28.86
CA ALA A 84 11.89 0.77 -28.24
C ALA A 84 11.08 1.74 -29.12
N GLU A 85 11.74 2.78 -29.63
CA GLU A 85 11.17 3.78 -30.54
C GLU A 85 10.64 3.11 -31.82
N GLU A 86 11.47 2.33 -32.50
CA GLU A 86 11.10 1.61 -33.73
C GLU A 86 9.90 0.69 -33.50
N CYS A 87 9.86 -0.03 -32.37
CA CYS A 87 8.74 -0.90 -32.04
C CYS A 87 7.44 -0.10 -31.86
N ILE A 88 7.49 1.02 -31.13
CA ILE A 88 6.32 1.86 -30.86
C ILE A 88 5.84 2.53 -32.15
N GLU A 89 6.74 3.10 -32.96
CA GLU A 89 6.45 3.73 -34.24
C GLU A 89 5.80 2.75 -35.24
N ASN A 90 6.33 1.52 -35.33
CA ASN A 90 5.77 0.48 -36.19
C ASN A 90 4.37 0.06 -35.74
N ASN A 91 4.14 -0.10 -34.42
CA ASN A 91 2.81 -0.41 -33.90
C ASN A 91 1.82 0.73 -34.15
N ILE A 92 2.24 1.99 -33.98
CA ILE A 92 1.39 3.15 -34.27
C ILE A 92 1.02 3.19 -35.76
N THR A 93 2.00 3.02 -36.64
CA THR A 93 1.77 2.99 -38.09
C THR A 93 0.83 1.87 -38.49
N TYR A 94 1.00 0.67 -37.92
CA TYR A 94 0.13 -0.47 -38.18
C TYR A 94 -1.32 -0.22 -37.73
N ILE A 95 -1.52 0.27 -36.50
CA ILE A 95 -2.86 0.51 -35.96
C ILE A 95 -3.53 1.69 -36.67
N LEU A 96 -2.81 2.76 -37.01
CA LEU A 96 -3.35 3.87 -37.80
C LEU A 96 -3.82 3.40 -39.18
N ASN A 97 -3.00 2.63 -39.90
CA ASN A 97 -3.40 2.06 -41.20
C ASN A 97 -4.68 1.20 -41.06
N LYS A 98 -4.75 0.37 -40.02
CA LYS A 98 -5.94 -0.47 -39.76
C LYS A 98 -7.19 0.37 -39.45
N THR A 99 -7.05 1.42 -38.64
CA THR A 99 -8.17 2.29 -38.26
C THR A 99 -8.65 3.14 -39.44
N LEU A 100 -7.73 3.71 -40.22
CA LEU A 100 -8.03 4.54 -41.38
C LEU A 100 -8.58 3.74 -42.56
N TYR A 101 -8.26 2.45 -42.66
CA TYR A 101 -8.88 1.55 -43.64
C TYR A 101 -10.41 1.52 -43.51
N ASN A 102 -10.96 1.66 -42.30
CA ASN A 102 -12.41 1.71 -42.09
C ASN A 102 -13.05 3.03 -42.55
N VAL A 103 -12.25 4.07 -42.79
CA VAL A 103 -12.70 5.37 -43.33
C VAL A 103 -12.67 5.38 -44.86
N CYS A 104 -11.93 4.47 -45.48
CA CYS A 104 -11.86 4.34 -46.94
C CYS A 104 -13.26 4.02 -47.51
N ARG A 105 -13.68 4.81 -48.50
CA ARG A 105 -14.86 4.55 -49.34
C ARG A 105 -14.44 4.47 -50.80
N ASP A 106 -15.00 3.51 -51.52
CA ASP A 106 -14.84 3.30 -52.96
C ASP A 106 -13.37 3.40 -53.43
N ASN A 107 -13.07 4.41 -54.26
CA ASN A 107 -11.81 4.65 -54.96
C ASN A 107 -10.78 5.46 -54.14
N PHE A 108 -11.07 5.78 -52.87
CA PHE A 108 -10.10 6.43 -51.98
C PHE A 108 -9.26 5.38 -51.25
N THR A 109 -7.94 5.52 -51.35
CA THR A 109 -6.98 4.74 -50.55
C THR A 109 -6.21 5.70 -49.64
N ILE A 110 -6.20 5.39 -48.33
CA ILE A 110 -5.46 6.12 -47.31
C ILE A 110 -4.30 5.24 -46.86
N ILE A 111 -3.07 5.75 -46.92
CA ILE A 111 -1.87 5.03 -46.49
C ILE A 111 -1.06 5.94 -45.56
N VAL A 112 -0.76 5.45 -44.37
CA VAL A 112 0.21 6.08 -43.45
C VAL A 112 1.58 5.53 -43.82
N SER A 113 2.48 6.39 -44.30
CA SER A 113 3.80 5.97 -44.79
C SER A 113 4.73 5.62 -43.63
N HIS A 114 4.86 6.55 -42.69
CA HIS A 114 5.67 6.40 -41.50
C HIS A 114 5.17 7.36 -40.41
N ILE A 115 5.45 6.99 -39.17
CA ILE A 115 5.26 7.81 -37.99
C ILE A 115 6.59 7.87 -37.26
N ARG A 116 6.96 9.05 -36.79
CA ARG A 116 8.10 9.28 -35.93
C ARG A 116 7.68 9.95 -34.64
N ILE A 117 8.29 9.54 -33.54
CA ILE A 117 8.07 10.13 -32.23
C ILE A 117 9.36 10.79 -31.76
N ASN A 118 9.25 12.05 -31.34
CA ASN A 118 10.39 12.84 -30.91
C ASN A 118 10.18 13.33 -29.47
N PRO A 119 11.24 13.39 -28.65
CA PRO A 119 11.16 13.95 -27.32
C PRO A 119 10.93 15.47 -27.36
N THR A 120 10.24 16.00 -26.35
CA THR A 120 10.10 17.46 -26.15
C THR A 120 10.85 17.92 -24.89
N SER A 121 10.85 19.23 -24.61
CA SER A 121 11.39 19.79 -23.37
C SER A 121 10.52 19.51 -22.13
N GLU A 122 9.27 19.07 -22.35
CA GLU A 122 8.38 18.62 -21.29
C GLU A 122 8.22 17.10 -21.36
N PRO A 123 8.72 16.32 -20.39
CA PRO A 123 8.75 14.87 -20.53
C PRO A 123 7.35 14.25 -20.63
N THR A 124 6.30 14.91 -20.13
CA THR A 124 4.90 14.47 -20.27
C THR A 124 4.34 14.66 -21.67
N ARG A 125 5.13 15.18 -22.63
CA ARG A 125 4.73 15.38 -24.01
C ARG A 125 5.75 14.84 -25.00
N ILE A 126 5.24 14.32 -26.11
CA ILE A 126 6.04 13.89 -27.27
C ILE A 126 5.54 14.61 -28.52
N LEU A 127 6.45 14.81 -29.47
CA LEU A 127 6.11 15.33 -30.78
C LEU A 127 5.99 14.16 -31.75
N LEU A 128 4.79 13.95 -32.28
CA LEU A 128 4.53 12.98 -33.33
C LEU A 128 4.56 13.65 -34.69
N THR A 129 5.40 13.14 -35.58
CA THR A 129 5.51 13.59 -36.98
C THR A 129 5.27 12.43 -37.93
N GLY A 130 4.58 12.67 -39.04
CA GLY A 130 4.37 11.62 -40.04
C GLY A 130 3.63 12.13 -41.25
N GLU A 131 3.34 11.23 -42.17
CA GLU A 131 2.70 11.57 -43.44
C GLU A 131 1.59 10.58 -43.77
N VAL A 132 0.43 11.12 -44.14
CA VAL A 132 -0.70 10.34 -44.66
C VAL A 132 -0.87 10.69 -46.13
N LEU A 133 -0.84 9.67 -46.97
CA LEU A 133 -1.03 9.78 -48.40
C LEU A 133 -2.46 9.39 -48.75
N LEU A 134 -3.24 10.38 -49.22
CA LEU A 134 -4.57 10.19 -49.75
C LEU A 134 -4.48 10.03 -51.27
N LYS A 135 -4.88 8.86 -51.77
CA LYS A 135 -4.95 8.55 -53.20
C LYS A 135 -6.39 8.38 -53.65
N TYR A 136 -6.72 8.96 -54.80
CA TYR A 136 -7.99 8.71 -55.50
C TYR A 136 -7.73 8.47 -56.97
N ARG A 137 -8.43 7.49 -57.56
CA ARG A 137 -8.43 7.28 -59.01
C ARG A 137 -9.84 6.93 -59.50
N LYS A 138 -10.34 7.67 -60.48
CA LYS A 138 -11.57 7.30 -61.20
C LYS A 138 -11.48 7.68 -62.68
N GLU A 139 -11.97 6.79 -63.55
CA GLU A 139 -12.14 7.08 -64.96
C GLU A 139 -13.55 7.65 -65.21
N LEU A 140 -13.61 8.76 -65.96
CA LEU A 140 -14.81 9.47 -66.39
C LEU A 140 -15.17 9.08 -67.83
N GLU A 141 -16.29 9.60 -68.31
CA GLU A 141 -16.63 9.56 -69.74
C GLU A 141 -15.56 10.28 -70.58
N ASN A 142 -15.36 9.80 -71.81
CA ASN A 142 -14.36 10.32 -72.78
C ASN A 142 -12.88 10.06 -72.42
N ASN A 143 -12.57 8.96 -71.70
CA ASN A 143 -11.19 8.56 -71.33
C ASN A 143 -10.44 9.59 -70.44
N VAL A 144 -11.15 10.49 -69.78
CA VAL A 144 -10.55 11.41 -68.80
C VAL A 144 -10.46 10.69 -67.46
N SER A 145 -9.30 10.74 -66.79
CA SER A 145 -9.15 10.19 -65.44
C SER A 145 -8.91 11.30 -64.43
N ILE A 146 -9.58 11.20 -63.28
CA ILE A 146 -9.29 12.02 -62.10
C ILE A 146 -8.31 11.24 -61.24
N ILE A 147 -7.15 11.84 -60.99
CA ILE A 147 -6.14 11.33 -60.07
C ILE A 147 -5.91 12.39 -59.00
N ILE A 148 -6.09 12.02 -57.73
CA ILE A 148 -5.70 12.86 -56.59
C ILE A 148 -4.60 12.11 -55.84
N ASN A 149 -3.49 12.80 -55.63
CA ASN A 149 -2.44 12.40 -54.70
C ASN A 149 -2.21 13.58 -53.77
N LYS A 150 -2.64 13.45 -52.51
CA LYS A 150 -2.49 14.50 -51.51
C LYS A 150 -1.74 13.98 -50.31
N GLU A 151 -0.73 14.73 -49.91
CA GLU A 151 0.03 14.50 -48.69
C GLU A 151 -0.58 15.34 -47.56
N ILE A 152 -0.92 14.68 -46.47
CA ILE A 152 -1.41 15.30 -45.25
C ILE A 152 -0.31 15.11 -44.20
N GLY A 153 0.37 16.20 -43.88
CA GLY A 153 1.41 16.21 -42.85
C GLY A 153 0.80 16.08 -41.45
N ILE A 154 1.35 15.18 -40.66
CA ILE A 154 1.03 15.03 -39.25
C ILE A 154 2.14 15.70 -38.45
N ILE A 155 1.79 16.73 -37.67
CA ILE A 155 2.67 17.33 -36.67
C ILE A 155 1.82 17.62 -35.43
N LYS A 156 1.96 16.80 -34.39
CA LYS A 156 1.09 16.85 -33.21
C LYS A 156 1.86 16.64 -31.92
N GLU A 157 1.58 17.48 -30.92
CA GLU A 157 2.03 17.23 -29.55
C GLU A 157 1.03 16.33 -28.82
N ILE A 158 1.55 15.27 -28.23
CA ILE A 158 0.77 14.21 -27.58
C ILE A 158 1.08 14.22 -26.07
N THR A 159 0.05 14.19 -25.23
CA THR A 159 0.20 14.21 -23.77
C THR A 159 0.17 12.80 -23.19
N LEU A 160 1.11 12.47 -22.30
CA LEU A 160 1.36 11.11 -21.79
C LEU A 160 0.78 10.84 -20.40
N LYS A 161 0.01 11.76 -19.83
CA LYS A 161 -0.45 11.76 -18.42
C LYS A 161 -1.30 10.53 -18.02
N GLU A 162 -1.76 9.73 -18.99
CA GLU A 162 -2.63 8.56 -18.78
C GLU A 162 -1.91 7.24 -19.07
N ILE A 163 -0.59 7.27 -19.31
CA ILE A 163 0.20 6.08 -19.58
C ILE A 163 0.68 5.48 -18.25
N PRO A 164 0.33 4.22 -17.93
CA PRO A 164 0.91 3.53 -16.79
C PRO A 164 2.42 3.44 -16.90
N ASP A 165 3.13 3.52 -15.80
CA ASP A 165 4.59 3.42 -15.79
C ASP A 165 5.06 1.94 -15.95
N PRO A 166 5.68 1.56 -17.09
CA PRO A 166 6.18 0.20 -17.28
C PRO A 166 7.41 -0.15 -16.41
N TYR A 167 8.24 0.85 -16.06
CA TYR A 167 9.40 0.67 -15.21
C TYR A 167 8.97 0.33 -13.78
N VAL A 168 8.04 1.09 -13.20
CA VAL A 168 7.51 0.85 -11.85
C VAL A 168 6.71 -0.46 -11.79
N TYR A 169 5.95 -0.77 -12.84
CA TYR A 169 5.17 -2.01 -12.90
C TYR A 169 6.06 -3.26 -12.82
N ASN A 170 7.14 -3.31 -13.58
CA ASN A 170 7.97 -4.51 -13.69
C ASN A 170 9.12 -4.59 -12.68
N ASN A 171 9.61 -3.47 -12.13
CA ASN A 171 10.72 -3.49 -11.17
C ASN A 171 10.22 -3.62 -9.74
N LYS A 172 10.96 -4.34 -8.90
CA LYS A 172 10.72 -4.38 -7.45
C LYS A 172 11.57 -3.31 -6.80
N PHE A 173 10.96 -2.55 -5.89
CA PHE A 173 11.67 -1.55 -5.09
C PHE A 173 11.69 -2.04 -3.66
N TYR A 174 12.81 -1.86 -2.97
CA TYR A 174 12.98 -2.33 -1.60
C TYR A 174 13.26 -1.16 -0.66
N TYR A 175 12.71 -1.23 0.54
CA TYR A 175 13.11 -0.35 1.62
C TYR A 175 14.54 -0.65 2.04
N ASN A 176 15.30 0.40 2.35
CA ASN A 176 16.66 0.30 2.84
C ASN A 176 16.70 0.78 4.29
N TRP A 177 17.43 0.05 5.13
CA TRP A 177 17.74 0.45 6.50
C TRP A 177 19.22 0.75 6.61
N SER A 178 19.57 1.99 6.95
CA SER A 178 20.98 2.41 7.00
C SER A 178 21.71 1.92 8.25
N TYR A 179 20.98 1.67 9.34
CA TYR A 179 21.56 1.30 10.63
C TYR A 179 20.89 0.07 11.23
N CYS A 180 21.67 -0.67 11.99
CA CYS A 180 21.18 -1.73 12.85
C CYS A 180 21.76 -1.60 14.27
N SER A 181 21.04 -2.12 15.27
CA SER A 181 21.54 -2.29 16.63
C SER A 181 21.44 -3.77 17.00
N PRO A 182 22.57 -4.44 17.27
CA PRO A 182 22.53 -5.80 17.77
C PRO A 182 21.91 -5.83 19.16
N VAL A 183 21.23 -6.91 19.48
CA VAL A 183 20.73 -7.19 20.82
C VAL A 183 21.21 -8.58 21.19
N ASP A 184 22.05 -8.65 22.22
CA ASP A 184 22.48 -9.93 22.77
C ASP A 184 21.32 -10.53 23.55
N VAL A 185 21.00 -11.78 23.24
CA VAL A 185 19.89 -12.49 23.89
C VAL A 185 20.32 -13.90 24.22
N ASN A 186 20.12 -14.30 25.48
CA ASN A 186 20.37 -15.67 25.92
C ASN A 186 19.08 -16.48 25.89
N VAL A 187 18.64 -16.88 24.70
CA VAL A 187 17.42 -17.67 24.48
C VAL A 187 17.77 -19.16 24.45
N SER A 188 17.03 -19.99 25.17
CA SER A 188 17.12 -21.46 25.12
C SER A 188 16.18 -22.08 24.07
N ASN A 189 16.17 -23.41 23.96
CA ASN A 189 15.21 -24.14 23.14
C ASN A 189 13.75 -23.71 23.42
N GLY A 190 13.03 -23.39 22.35
CA GLY A 190 11.64 -22.93 22.38
C GLY A 190 11.48 -21.44 22.09
N HIS A 191 10.24 -21.03 21.87
CA HIS A 191 9.89 -19.62 21.69
C HIS A 191 9.73 -18.94 23.05
N HIS A 192 10.45 -17.86 23.26
CA HIS A 192 10.44 -17.08 24.49
C HIS A 192 10.09 -15.62 24.20
N ILE A 193 9.32 -15.02 25.12
CA ILE A 193 8.85 -13.65 24.98
C ILE A 193 9.58 -12.77 26.00
N PHE A 194 10.20 -11.69 25.53
CA PHE A 194 10.98 -10.79 26.39
C PHE A 194 10.93 -9.35 25.94
N LYS A 195 11.40 -8.46 26.83
CA LYS A 195 11.51 -7.02 26.58
C LYS A 195 12.91 -6.64 26.15
N ILE A 196 12.96 -5.73 25.19
CA ILE A 196 14.10 -4.90 24.85
C ILE A 196 13.80 -3.49 25.38
N ILE A 197 14.68 -2.98 26.24
CA ILE A 197 14.56 -1.64 26.81
C ILE A 197 15.61 -0.74 26.16
N LEU A 198 15.15 0.26 25.42
CA LEU A 198 16.01 1.22 24.73
C LEU A 198 16.00 2.55 25.48
N ASN A 199 17.15 3.22 25.47
CA ASN A 199 17.37 4.55 26.02
C ASN A 199 18.59 5.20 25.34
N ASN A 200 18.92 6.45 25.72
CA ASN A 200 19.99 7.24 25.08
C ASN A 200 21.40 6.67 25.22
N THR A 201 21.60 5.69 26.10
CA THR A 201 22.90 5.06 26.32
C THR A 201 23.12 3.86 25.40
N ASN A 202 22.04 3.21 24.94
CA ASN A 202 22.11 1.96 24.18
C ASN A 202 21.43 2.03 22.80
N PHE A 203 20.70 3.09 22.48
CA PHE A 203 20.07 3.33 21.18
C PHE A 203 20.20 4.79 20.77
N ASN A 204 20.50 5.04 19.49
CA ASN A 204 20.64 6.41 18.99
C ASN A 204 19.41 6.84 18.19
N TYR A 205 18.45 7.47 18.88
CA TYR A 205 17.23 7.99 18.29
C TYR A 205 17.48 9.04 17.18
N THR A 206 18.59 9.78 17.22
CA THR A 206 18.86 10.85 16.23
C THR A 206 19.22 10.30 14.86
N LEU A 207 19.53 9.01 14.77
CA LEU A 207 19.80 8.33 13.51
C LEU A 207 18.53 7.81 12.84
N MET A 208 17.36 7.86 13.49
CA MET A 208 16.09 7.47 12.88
C MET A 208 15.62 8.49 11.84
N LYS A 209 14.82 8.03 10.88
CA LYS A 209 14.21 8.96 9.90
C LYS A 209 13.16 9.86 10.57
N ASN A 210 12.38 9.30 11.50
CA ASN A 210 11.48 10.05 12.37
C ASN A 210 11.63 9.57 13.83
N PRO A 211 12.35 10.30 14.69
CA PRO A 211 12.61 9.86 16.07
C PRO A 211 11.36 9.72 16.96
N ASN A 212 10.25 10.37 16.58
CA ASN A 212 8.99 10.34 17.35
C ASN A 212 8.04 9.21 16.90
N ASP A 213 8.34 8.52 15.80
CA ASP A 213 7.49 7.49 15.23
C ASP A 213 8.31 6.22 14.95
N PRO A 214 8.07 5.12 15.68
CA PRO A 214 8.84 3.89 15.50
C PRO A 214 8.39 3.02 14.33
N SER A 215 7.51 3.51 13.45
CA SER A 215 6.99 2.71 12.31
C SER A 215 8.09 2.15 11.40
N GLU A 216 9.28 2.76 11.36
CA GLU A 216 10.43 2.28 10.60
C GLU A 216 11.16 1.08 11.23
N ILE A 217 10.92 0.79 12.51
CA ILE A 217 11.64 -0.26 13.25
C ILE A 217 11.34 -1.64 12.65
N ARG A 218 12.38 -2.46 12.51
CA ARG A 218 12.23 -3.91 12.26
C ARG A 218 13.06 -4.67 13.27
N ILE A 219 12.49 -5.71 13.86
CA ILE A 219 13.24 -6.66 14.68
C ILE A 219 13.45 -7.91 13.84
N ILE A 220 14.70 -8.18 13.46
CA ILE A 220 15.03 -9.30 12.60
C ILE A 220 15.88 -10.35 13.32
N GLY A 221 15.67 -11.59 12.91
CA GLY A 221 16.47 -12.76 13.28
C GLY A 221 16.84 -13.54 12.03
N SER A 222 17.24 -14.79 12.20
CA SER A 222 17.47 -15.74 11.11
C SER A 222 16.40 -16.82 11.10
N SER A 223 16.16 -17.44 9.94
CA SER A 223 15.57 -18.76 9.88
C SER A 223 16.69 -19.77 9.67
N LYS A 224 17.01 -20.61 10.67
CA LYS A 224 17.99 -21.70 10.50
C LYS A 224 17.64 -22.63 9.33
N ILE A 225 16.36 -22.78 8.99
CA ILE A 225 15.89 -23.67 7.91
C ILE A 225 16.18 -23.06 6.53
N ALA A 226 15.93 -21.76 6.36
CA ALA A 226 16.07 -21.08 5.08
C ALA A 226 17.43 -20.39 4.89
N ASN A 227 18.20 -20.22 5.97
CA ASN A 227 19.41 -19.40 6.01
C ASN A 227 19.17 -17.95 5.51
N GLU A 228 18.01 -17.40 5.87
CA GLU A 228 17.54 -16.07 5.46
C GLU A 228 17.17 -15.22 6.67
N TYR A 229 17.29 -13.90 6.54
CA TYR A 229 16.82 -12.95 7.55
C TYR A 229 15.29 -12.91 7.58
N ILE A 230 14.72 -13.05 8.77
CA ILE A 230 13.26 -13.02 8.97
C ILE A 230 12.86 -11.89 9.90
N LEU A 231 11.66 -11.36 9.67
CA LEU A 231 11.01 -10.47 10.62
C LEU A 231 10.47 -11.28 11.80
N LEU A 232 10.90 -10.95 13.01
CA LEU A 232 10.39 -11.56 14.23
C LEU A 232 9.07 -10.90 14.64
N PRO A 233 8.15 -11.62 15.30
CA PRO A 233 7.00 -10.99 15.92
C PRO A 233 7.44 -10.05 17.05
N TYR A 234 7.00 -8.80 16.98
CA TYR A 234 7.25 -7.82 18.03
C TYR A 234 6.04 -6.90 18.25
N TRP A 235 6.06 -6.22 19.39
CA TRP A 235 5.12 -5.15 19.75
C TRP A 235 5.87 -4.02 20.45
N ILE A 236 5.62 -2.78 20.05
CA ILE A 236 6.18 -1.59 20.66
C ILE A 236 5.16 -1.09 21.67
N GLU A 237 5.30 -1.53 22.92
CA GLU A 237 4.44 -1.06 24.02
C GLU A 237 4.54 0.46 24.20
N LYS A 238 5.77 0.97 24.08
CA LYS A 238 6.06 2.36 24.40
C LYS A 238 7.22 2.86 23.56
N TRP A 239 7.01 4.00 22.93
CA TRP A 239 8.05 4.74 22.23
C TRP A 239 8.18 6.14 22.79
N ARG A 240 9.35 6.50 23.33
CA ARG A 240 9.63 7.86 23.79
C ARG A 240 11.00 8.33 23.30
N TYR A 241 10.98 9.32 22.41
CA TYR A 241 12.20 9.98 21.95
C TYR A 241 13.03 10.48 23.14
N ASN A 242 14.32 10.18 23.11
CA ASN A 242 15.30 10.52 24.13
C ASN A 242 14.97 10.04 25.57
N ASN A 243 14.14 9.01 25.72
CA ASN A 243 13.74 8.44 27.01
C ASN A 243 13.66 6.91 26.89
N ILE A 244 12.87 6.26 27.74
CA ILE A 244 12.72 4.80 27.74
C ILE A 244 11.67 4.38 26.70
N SER A 245 12.10 3.59 25.72
CA SER A 245 11.24 2.81 24.82
C SER A 245 11.27 1.34 25.21
N VAL A 246 10.15 0.64 25.03
CA VAL A 246 9.98 -0.78 25.37
C VAL A 246 9.40 -1.51 24.18
N ILE A 247 10.13 -2.53 23.74
CA ILE A 247 9.74 -3.41 22.63
C ILE A 247 9.68 -4.84 23.17
N TRP A 248 8.58 -5.52 22.92
CA TRP A 248 8.41 -6.94 23.21
C TRP A 248 8.71 -7.75 21.97
N VAL A 249 9.40 -8.87 22.12
CA VAL A 249 9.79 -9.73 21.01
C VAL A 249 9.56 -11.19 21.39
N ASN A 250 9.06 -11.97 20.42
CA ASN A 250 9.00 -13.42 20.49
C ASN A 250 10.10 -14.02 19.62
N CYS A 251 11.02 -14.75 20.23
CA CYS A 251 12.20 -15.29 19.56
C CYS A 251 12.58 -16.65 20.16
N SER A 252 13.09 -17.56 19.32
CA SER A 252 13.70 -18.82 19.75
C SER A 252 15.20 -18.84 19.45
N GLU A 253 15.92 -19.83 19.99
CA GLU A 253 17.33 -20.06 19.66
C GLU A 253 17.56 -20.22 18.14
N ASP A 254 16.59 -20.79 17.42
CA ASP A 254 16.63 -20.96 15.96
C ASP A 254 16.48 -19.64 15.19
N ASN A 255 16.11 -18.57 15.89
CA ASN A 255 15.99 -17.24 15.33
C ASN A 255 17.23 -16.37 15.54
N LEU A 256 18.22 -16.85 16.28
CA LEU A 256 19.41 -16.07 16.60
C LEU A 256 20.44 -16.10 15.46
N ILE A 257 21.05 -14.95 15.20
CA ILE A 257 22.20 -14.78 14.31
C ILE A 257 23.42 -14.63 15.21
N ASN A 258 24.20 -15.70 15.36
CA ASN A 258 25.38 -15.71 16.24
C ASN A 258 25.06 -15.21 17.68
N GLY A 259 23.94 -15.69 18.24
CA GLY A 259 23.48 -15.32 19.59
C GLY A 259 22.75 -13.97 19.69
N LYS A 260 22.42 -13.35 18.55
CA LYS A 260 21.83 -12.00 18.50
C LYS A 260 20.56 -11.93 17.67
N ILE A 261 19.76 -10.92 17.95
CA ILE A 261 18.76 -10.36 17.04
C ILE A 261 19.18 -8.93 16.69
N PHE A 262 18.57 -8.33 15.67
CA PHE A 262 18.90 -6.98 15.24
C PHE A 262 17.68 -6.08 15.15
N ILE A 263 17.83 -4.85 15.62
CA ILE A 263 16.89 -3.76 15.40
C ILE A 263 17.36 -2.97 14.19
N LEU A 264 16.63 -3.01 13.08
CA LEU A 264 16.87 -2.16 11.92
C LEU A 264 16.07 -0.87 12.04
N TYR A 265 16.69 0.24 11.66
CA TYR A 265 16.04 1.57 11.65
C TYR A 265 16.74 2.51 10.65
N ASN A 266 16.27 3.77 10.55
CA ASN A 266 16.61 4.71 9.47
C ASN A 266 16.16 4.20 8.10
N SER A 267 14.87 3.95 7.96
CA SER A 267 14.24 3.55 6.70
C SER A 267 13.15 4.53 6.31
N SER A 268 12.88 4.63 5.02
CA SER A 268 11.79 5.45 4.50
C SER A 268 10.40 4.87 4.70
N THR A 269 10.32 3.62 5.14
CA THR A 269 9.05 2.95 5.34
C THR A 269 8.18 3.67 6.36
N LYS A 270 6.92 3.88 5.98
CA LYS A 270 5.85 4.35 6.86
C LYS A 270 4.95 3.21 7.35
N ILE A 271 5.31 1.98 7.00
CA ILE A 271 4.49 0.79 7.25
C ILE A 271 4.95 0.20 8.57
N ASN A 272 4.07 0.24 9.57
CA ASN A 272 4.26 -0.49 10.82
C ASN A 272 4.11 -2.00 10.59
N ARG A 273 4.98 -2.81 11.20
CA ARG A 273 5.00 -4.27 11.10
C ARG A 273 4.83 -4.99 12.46
N GLU A 274 4.44 -4.26 13.50
CA GLU A 274 4.08 -4.85 14.79
C GLU A 274 3.01 -5.94 14.62
N ASN A 275 3.15 -7.01 15.39
CA ASN A 275 2.18 -8.11 15.44
C ASN A 275 2.07 -8.65 16.87
N PRO A 276 1.37 -7.94 17.77
CA PRO A 276 1.27 -8.35 19.16
C PRO A 276 0.60 -9.72 19.34
N HIS A 277 -0.37 -10.09 18.49
CA HIS A 277 -1.03 -11.40 18.54
C HIS A 277 -0.11 -12.58 18.22
N LYS A 278 0.95 -12.38 17.42
CA LYS A 278 2.02 -13.38 17.22
C LYS A 278 3.16 -13.25 18.24
N THR A 279 3.24 -12.11 18.93
CA THR A 279 4.27 -11.84 19.93
C THR A 279 3.94 -12.49 21.26
N PHE A 280 2.66 -12.49 21.67
CA PHE A 280 2.24 -12.99 22.97
C PHE A 280 1.35 -14.23 22.88
N ILE A 281 1.28 -15.00 23.97
CA ILE A 281 0.36 -16.13 24.09
C ILE A 281 -1.09 -15.62 24.15
N LEU A 282 -1.30 -14.51 24.86
CA LEU A 282 -2.53 -13.73 24.88
C LEU A 282 -2.14 -12.24 24.81
N PHE A 283 -2.87 -11.47 24.02
CA PHE A 283 -2.71 -10.02 23.95
C PHE A 283 -4.06 -9.37 23.76
N ASP A 284 -4.31 -8.31 24.52
CA ASP A 284 -5.41 -7.39 24.26
C ASP A 284 -4.98 -5.97 24.63
N ASN A 285 -5.23 -5.02 23.74
CA ASN A 285 -5.06 -3.58 23.98
C ASN A 285 -6.41 -2.85 24.01
N PHE A 286 -7.50 -3.62 24.07
CA PHE A 286 -8.86 -3.15 24.22
C PHE A 286 -9.26 -2.07 23.20
N ASN A 287 -8.75 -2.18 21.97
CA ASN A 287 -9.30 -1.45 20.82
C ASN A 287 -10.63 -2.06 20.34
N TYR A 288 -10.81 -3.37 20.53
CA TYR A 288 -12.06 -4.10 20.36
C TYR A 288 -12.03 -5.37 21.24
N LEU A 289 -13.19 -5.92 21.59
CA LEU A 289 -13.26 -7.20 22.31
C LEU A 289 -13.43 -8.36 21.33
N ASP A 290 -12.49 -9.30 21.34
CA ASP A 290 -12.62 -10.55 20.59
C ASP A 290 -13.51 -11.55 21.35
N ASN A 291 -14.73 -11.76 20.84
CA ASN A 291 -15.68 -12.72 21.39
C ASN A 291 -15.18 -14.18 21.33
N ASN A 292 -14.13 -14.50 20.56
CA ASN A 292 -13.52 -15.84 20.58
C ASN A 292 -12.56 -16.03 21.76
N SER A 293 -12.00 -14.95 22.28
CA SER A 293 -11.03 -14.97 23.38
C SER A 293 -11.70 -14.77 24.74
N TRP A 294 -12.75 -13.94 24.78
CA TRP A 294 -13.36 -13.47 26.02
C TRP A 294 -14.82 -13.89 26.21
N GLU A 295 -15.20 -14.08 27.47
CA GLU A 295 -16.56 -14.17 27.98
C GLU A 295 -16.86 -12.93 28.82
N ILE A 296 -18.02 -12.33 28.55
CA ILE A 296 -18.46 -11.10 29.19
C ILE A 296 -19.68 -11.40 30.06
N THR A 297 -19.70 -10.84 31.27
CA THR A 297 -20.87 -10.81 32.15
C THR A 297 -20.96 -9.42 32.79
N GLY A 298 -22.16 -8.85 32.87
CA GLY A 298 -22.35 -7.52 33.47
C GLY A 298 -21.84 -6.36 32.60
N GLY A 299 -21.40 -5.28 33.25
CA GLY A 299 -21.01 -4.02 32.61
C GLY A 299 -19.55 -4.00 32.17
N CYS A 300 -19.26 -4.56 31.00
CA CYS A 300 -17.95 -4.46 30.35
C CYS A 300 -18.06 -3.72 29.01
N TRP A 301 -17.29 -2.66 28.80
CA TRP A 301 -17.23 -1.96 27.52
C TRP A 301 -15.88 -1.31 27.27
N ILE A 302 -15.61 -0.94 26.02
CA ILE A 302 -14.41 -0.22 25.61
C ILE A 302 -14.76 1.25 25.41
N ASN A 303 -13.92 2.15 25.90
CA ASN A 303 -13.99 3.58 25.58
C ASN A 303 -12.58 4.16 25.44
N ASN A 304 -12.29 4.76 24.28
CA ASN A 304 -10.99 5.34 23.94
C ASN A 304 -9.79 4.37 24.13
N GLY A 305 -9.94 3.11 23.74
CA GLY A 305 -8.89 2.08 23.87
C GLY A 305 -8.68 1.56 25.29
N LEU A 306 -9.55 1.93 26.25
CA LEU A 306 -9.52 1.39 27.60
C LEU A 306 -10.72 0.47 27.80
N LEU A 307 -10.49 -0.70 28.40
CA LEU A 307 -11.54 -1.54 28.95
C LEU A 307 -12.04 -0.97 30.26
N TYR A 308 -13.36 -0.84 30.37
CA TYR A 308 -14.09 -0.54 31.59
C TYR A 308 -14.81 -1.82 32.02
N VAL A 309 -14.50 -2.31 33.22
CA VAL A 309 -15.31 -3.31 33.91
C VAL A 309 -15.94 -2.61 35.11
N LYS A 310 -17.26 -2.43 35.10
CA LYS A 310 -17.96 -1.63 36.10
C LYS A 310 -19.30 -2.23 36.48
N GLY A 311 -19.60 -2.15 37.77
CA GLY A 311 -20.89 -2.47 38.35
C GLY A 311 -20.93 -3.85 39.02
N PRO A 312 -22.08 -4.23 39.59
CA PRO A 312 -22.23 -5.46 40.35
C PRO A 312 -21.95 -6.68 39.46
N TYR A 313 -21.08 -7.58 39.94
CA TYR A 313 -20.80 -8.88 39.32
C TYR A 313 -20.40 -8.78 37.84
N SER A 314 -19.68 -7.72 37.48
CA SER A 314 -19.19 -7.52 36.11
C SER A 314 -17.85 -8.22 35.95
N LYS A 315 -17.69 -8.94 34.84
CA LYS A 315 -16.57 -9.84 34.60
C LYS A 315 -16.25 -9.91 33.11
N LEU A 316 -14.98 -9.75 32.81
CA LEU A 316 -14.37 -10.17 31.55
C LEU A 316 -13.41 -11.31 31.85
N SER A 317 -13.62 -12.48 31.24
CA SER A 317 -12.82 -13.68 31.51
C SER A 317 -12.38 -14.36 30.23
N THR A 318 -11.18 -14.90 30.19
CA THR A 318 -10.78 -15.73 29.06
C THR A 318 -11.60 -17.01 29.02
N LYS A 319 -11.97 -17.46 27.82
CA LYS A 319 -12.64 -18.77 27.60
C LYS A 319 -11.76 -19.96 27.96
N ARG A 320 -10.44 -19.79 27.82
CA ARG A 320 -9.43 -20.77 28.24
C ARG A 320 -8.92 -20.49 29.64
N SER A 321 -8.46 -21.54 30.30
CA SER A 321 -7.77 -21.46 31.60
C SER A 321 -6.28 -21.73 31.44
N PHE A 322 -5.48 -21.22 32.38
CA PHE A 322 -4.03 -21.32 32.40
C PHE A 322 -3.56 -21.93 33.73
N SER A 323 -2.44 -22.63 33.67
CA SER A 323 -1.72 -23.22 34.80
C SER A 323 -0.52 -22.34 35.20
N TYR A 324 0.35 -22.86 36.06
CA TYR A 324 1.70 -22.33 36.23
C TYR A 324 2.50 -22.33 34.91
N ASN A 325 3.63 -21.61 34.89
CA ASN A 325 4.52 -21.28 33.78
C ASN A 325 4.15 -20.06 32.92
N TYR A 326 3.17 -19.26 33.36
CA TYR A 326 2.85 -18.00 32.70
C TYR A 326 3.08 -16.77 33.58
N GLU A 327 3.41 -15.67 32.94
CA GLU A 327 3.44 -14.33 33.53
C GLU A 327 2.38 -13.46 32.86
N LEU A 328 1.42 -13.02 33.66
CA LEU A 328 0.40 -12.05 33.26
C LEU A 328 0.90 -10.65 33.58
N ILE A 329 0.94 -9.77 32.59
CA ILE A 329 1.37 -8.39 32.74
C ILE A 329 0.27 -7.49 32.17
N PHE A 330 -0.11 -6.46 32.91
CA PHE A 330 -1.19 -5.58 32.49
C PHE A 330 -1.00 -4.17 33.04
N ARG A 331 -1.50 -3.19 32.29
CA ARG A 331 -1.58 -1.80 32.75
C ARG A 331 -3.02 -1.49 33.16
N ALA A 332 -3.23 -1.26 34.45
CA ALA A 332 -4.57 -1.07 35.00
C ALA A 332 -4.65 0.03 36.06
N ASN A 333 -5.88 0.46 36.34
CA ASN A 333 -6.24 1.38 37.40
C ASN A 333 -7.37 0.77 38.24
N PHE A 334 -7.08 0.53 39.52
CA PHE A 334 -8.06 0.11 40.53
C PHE A 334 -8.67 1.36 41.16
N SER A 335 -10.00 1.44 41.21
CA SER A 335 -10.70 2.63 41.70
C SER A 335 -10.84 2.60 43.22
N SER A 336 -10.59 3.74 43.87
CA SER A 336 -10.92 3.94 45.29
C SER A 336 -12.28 4.61 45.41
N VAL A 337 -13.35 3.97 44.98
CA VAL A 337 -14.69 4.58 45.13
C VAL A 337 -15.09 4.57 46.61
N MET A 338 -15.59 5.72 47.08
CA MET A 338 -16.11 5.86 48.45
C MET A 338 -17.32 4.95 48.68
N LYS A 339 -17.34 4.32 49.85
CA LYS A 339 -18.39 3.45 50.34
C LYS A 339 -19.74 4.18 50.42
N LEU A 340 -20.82 3.51 50.00
CA LEU A 340 -22.17 3.78 50.50
C LEU A 340 -22.47 2.74 51.61
N ASP A 341 -23.11 3.18 52.70
CA ASP A 341 -23.24 2.39 53.93
C ASP A 341 -24.02 1.09 53.75
N SER A 342 -23.30 -0.02 53.48
CA SER A 342 -23.65 -1.45 53.70
C SER A 342 -22.92 -2.39 52.73
N GLU A 343 -22.15 -1.86 51.77
CA GLU A 343 -21.72 -2.66 50.62
C GLU A 343 -20.21 -3.01 50.63
N ASN A 344 -19.87 -4.18 50.09
CA ASN A 344 -18.50 -4.63 49.89
C ASN A 344 -18.10 -4.38 48.44
N ILE A 345 -16.93 -3.78 48.22
CA ILE A 345 -16.34 -3.63 46.88
C ILE A 345 -15.20 -4.63 46.76
N SER A 346 -15.18 -5.41 45.68
CA SER A 346 -14.01 -6.14 45.26
C SER A 346 -13.69 -5.85 43.80
N GLU A 347 -12.44 -5.54 43.52
CA GLU A 347 -11.92 -5.31 42.18
C GLU A 347 -10.72 -6.20 41.99
N PHE A 348 -10.70 -7.05 40.97
CA PHE A 348 -9.58 -7.98 40.81
C PHE A 348 -9.19 -8.24 39.36
N ILE A 349 -7.88 -8.40 39.16
CA ILE A 349 -7.27 -8.79 37.90
C ILE A 349 -6.23 -9.87 38.18
N GLY A 350 -6.34 -10.99 37.46
CA GLY A 350 -5.41 -12.10 37.59
C GLY A 350 -5.98 -13.41 37.07
N PHE A 351 -5.35 -14.50 37.50
CA PHE A 351 -5.78 -15.87 37.27
C PHE A 351 -6.86 -16.23 38.30
N PHE A 352 -8.14 -15.94 38.00
CA PHE A 352 -9.25 -16.10 38.96
C PHE A 352 -10.43 -16.87 38.38
N LYS A 353 -11.01 -17.78 39.17
CA LYS A 353 -12.37 -18.30 38.92
C LYS A 353 -13.42 -17.33 39.46
N ASN A 354 -13.18 -16.84 40.68
CA ASN A 354 -13.99 -15.90 41.45
C ASN A 354 -13.09 -15.06 42.37
N ASP A 355 -13.69 -14.16 43.15
CA ASP A 355 -12.98 -13.26 44.08
C ASP A 355 -12.32 -13.96 45.29
N SER A 356 -12.72 -15.20 45.58
CA SER A 356 -12.32 -15.96 46.76
C SER A 356 -11.23 -16.99 46.49
N ASN A 357 -10.98 -17.34 45.22
CA ASN A 357 -9.95 -18.30 44.83
C ASN A 357 -9.27 -17.94 43.50
N GLY A 358 -7.95 -17.75 43.57
CA GLY A 358 -7.10 -17.56 42.40
C GLY A 358 -5.79 -16.87 42.73
N ILE A 359 -5.13 -16.29 41.73
CA ILE A 359 -3.81 -15.68 41.83
C ILE A 359 -3.81 -14.34 41.11
N GLY A 360 -3.62 -13.24 41.85
CA GLY A 360 -3.60 -11.92 41.24
C GLY A 360 -3.68 -10.76 42.22
N PHE A 361 -4.05 -9.60 41.70
CA PHE A 361 -4.26 -8.38 42.48
C PHE A 361 -5.75 -8.20 42.77
N ILE A 362 -6.07 -7.85 44.01
CA ILE A 362 -7.44 -7.58 44.44
C ILE A 362 -7.49 -6.37 45.36
N TYR A 363 -8.30 -5.37 45.01
CA TYR A 363 -8.67 -4.29 45.93
C TYR A 363 -9.96 -4.68 46.64
N TYR A 364 -9.95 -4.54 47.96
CA TYR A 364 -11.12 -4.70 48.80
C TYR A 364 -11.42 -3.39 49.51
N ASN A 365 -12.70 -3.04 49.56
CA ASN A 365 -13.23 -2.07 50.50
C ASN A 365 -14.50 -2.65 51.11
N THR A 366 -14.36 -3.31 52.27
CA THR A 366 -15.47 -4.04 52.90
C THR A 366 -16.07 -3.31 54.10
N SER A 367 -17.34 -3.59 54.37
CA SER A 367 -18.08 -3.05 55.51
C SER A 367 -17.48 -3.44 56.87
N TRP A 368 -16.66 -4.50 56.93
CA TRP A 368 -15.94 -4.96 58.13
C TRP A 368 -14.54 -4.35 58.30
N GLY A 369 -14.23 -3.27 57.59
CA GLY A 369 -12.99 -2.50 57.78
C GLY A 369 -11.76 -3.07 57.09
N LYS A 370 -11.91 -4.01 56.14
CA LYS A 370 -10.80 -4.46 55.28
C LYS A 370 -10.75 -3.60 54.03
N GLU A 371 -10.14 -2.42 54.17
CA GLU A 371 -9.73 -1.62 53.02
C GLU A 371 -8.27 -1.92 52.66
N GLY A 372 -8.00 -2.22 51.39
CA GLY A 372 -6.64 -2.40 50.90
C GLY A 372 -6.54 -2.97 49.50
N LEU A 373 -5.39 -2.76 48.85
CA LEU A 373 -4.95 -3.59 47.75
C LEU A 373 -4.19 -4.79 48.33
N TYR A 374 -4.47 -5.98 47.80
CA TYR A 374 -3.92 -7.25 48.25
C TYR A 374 -3.39 -8.01 47.04
N VAL A 375 -2.46 -8.92 47.31
CA VAL A 375 -2.15 -10.04 46.42
C VAL A 375 -2.88 -11.28 46.94
N ARG A 376 -3.56 -12.00 46.06
CA ARG A 376 -4.26 -13.25 46.35
C ARG A 376 -3.47 -14.43 45.80
N TYR A 377 -3.40 -15.53 46.56
CA TYR A 377 -2.75 -16.78 46.17
C TYR A 377 -3.54 -17.96 46.74
N GLY A 378 -4.40 -18.55 45.90
CA GLY A 378 -5.45 -19.45 46.33
C GLY A 378 -6.51 -18.69 47.14
N GLN A 379 -6.82 -19.20 48.33
CA GLN A 379 -7.76 -18.57 49.26
C GLN A 379 -7.12 -17.51 50.18
N ASN A 380 -5.78 -17.41 50.18
CA ASN A 380 -5.03 -16.52 51.05
C ASN A 380 -4.87 -15.12 50.46
N LEU A 381 -4.73 -14.12 51.34
CA LEU A 381 -4.51 -12.72 50.99
C LEU A 381 -3.29 -12.17 51.72
N SER A 382 -2.55 -11.30 51.02
CA SER A 382 -1.52 -10.47 51.64
C SER A 382 -1.72 -9.02 51.25
N LYS A 383 -1.89 -8.14 52.25
CA LYS A 383 -2.05 -6.70 52.02
C LYS A 383 -0.76 -6.09 51.46
N ILE A 384 -0.91 -5.19 50.50
CA ILE A 384 0.18 -4.39 49.94
C ILE A 384 0.37 -3.14 50.84
N PRO A 385 1.59 -2.88 51.34
CA PRO A 385 1.88 -1.67 52.11
C PRO A 385 1.67 -0.41 51.28
N ASN A 386 1.18 0.68 51.90
CA ASN A 386 0.94 1.96 51.23
C ASN A 386 0.05 1.86 49.98
N PHE A 387 -0.91 0.94 49.99
CA PHE A 387 -1.72 0.60 48.81
C PHE A 387 -2.42 1.78 48.17
N SER A 388 -2.79 2.81 48.94
CA SER A 388 -3.50 3.99 48.44
C SER A 388 -2.75 4.72 47.33
N LYS A 389 -1.42 4.59 47.26
CA LYS A 389 -0.61 5.14 46.16
C LYS A 389 -0.87 4.46 44.81
N TYR A 390 -1.34 3.22 44.83
CA TYR A 390 -1.59 2.40 43.64
C TYR A 390 -3.03 2.48 43.13
N LEU A 391 -3.89 3.25 43.80
CA LEU A 391 -5.29 3.45 43.41
C LEU A 391 -5.44 4.72 42.57
N ASN A 392 -6.52 4.78 41.79
CA ASN A 392 -6.92 5.89 40.92
C ASN A 392 -5.85 6.35 39.90
N ASN A 393 -4.83 5.55 39.67
CA ASN A 393 -3.76 5.83 38.72
C ASN A 393 -3.38 4.53 37.99
N PHE A 394 -2.89 4.68 36.76
CA PHE A 394 -2.40 3.54 36.01
C PHE A 394 -1.01 3.11 36.47
N TYR A 395 -0.90 1.83 36.79
CA TYR A 395 0.37 1.15 37.05
C TYR A 395 0.46 -0.10 36.20
N ILE A 396 1.69 -0.60 36.04
CA ILE A 396 1.94 -1.89 35.37
C ILE A 396 2.07 -2.95 36.44
N TYR A 397 1.20 -3.94 36.40
CA TYR A 397 1.16 -5.06 37.32
C TYR A 397 1.71 -6.30 36.62
N SER A 398 2.42 -7.15 37.37
CA SER A 398 2.91 -8.45 36.90
C SER A 398 2.59 -9.53 37.92
N VAL A 399 2.05 -10.64 37.43
CA VAL A 399 1.80 -11.88 38.18
C VAL A 399 2.55 -13.00 37.46
N SER A 400 3.72 -13.33 37.97
CA SER A 400 4.55 -14.42 37.46
C SER A 400 4.26 -15.69 38.27
N TRP A 401 3.56 -16.63 37.65
CA TRP A 401 3.12 -17.87 38.29
C TRP A 401 4.02 -19.04 37.87
N GLY A 402 5.03 -19.33 38.69
CA GLY A 402 5.85 -20.54 38.58
C GLY A 402 5.23 -21.73 39.31
N GLU A 403 5.82 -22.91 39.14
CA GLU A 403 5.31 -24.17 39.67
C GLU A 403 5.16 -24.16 41.21
N ASP A 404 6.17 -23.68 41.92
CA ASP A 404 6.25 -23.67 43.38
C ASP A 404 6.13 -22.25 43.97
N ARG A 405 6.11 -21.22 43.13
CA ARG A 405 6.24 -19.83 43.57
C ARG A 405 5.51 -18.86 42.64
N VAL A 406 4.76 -17.93 43.24
CA VAL A 406 4.20 -16.77 42.55
C VAL A 406 4.97 -15.52 42.93
N SER A 407 5.28 -14.66 41.96
CA SER A 407 5.82 -13.32 42.20
C SER A 407 4.88 -12.25 41.68
N PHE A 408 4.58 -11.28 42.53
CA PHE A 408 3.72 -10.13 42.26
C PHE A 408 4.57 -8.88 42.22
N ARG A 409 4.44 -8.09 41.15
CA ARG A 409 5.20 -6.85 40.97
C ARG A 409 4.30 -5.70 40.54
N ILE A 410 4.62 -4.51 41.02
CA ILE A 410 4.01 -3.25 40.55
C ILE A 410 5.15 -2.35 40.08
N TYR A 411 4.99 -1.79 38.89
CA TYR A 411 5.90 -0.84 38.28
C TYR A 411 5.18 0.47 37.98
N ASN A 412 5.93 1.58 38.00
CA ASN A 412 5.45 2.82 37.40
C ASN A 412 5.45 2.73 35.86
N GLU A 413 5.00 3.78 35.19
CA GLU A 413 5.01 3.89 33.73
C GLU A 413 6.42 3.83 33.09
N TYR A 414 7.50 3.92 33.86
CA TYR A 414 8.90 3.86 33.43
C TYR A 414 9.54 2.50 33.73
N TYR A 415 8.75 1.49 34.14
CA TYR A 415 9.25 0.19 34.57
C TYR A 415 10.18 0.21 35.80
N ASN A 416 10.15 1.28 36.60
CA ASN A 416 10.80 1.26 37.91
C ASN A 416 9.95 0.42 38.86
N LEU A 417 10.57 -0.57 39.51
CA LEU A 417 9.91 -1.47 40.46
C LEU A 417 9.50 -0.70 41.72
N LEU A 418 8.20 -0.70 42.02
CA LEU A 418 7.63 -0.03 43.20
C LEU A 418 7.25 -1.02 44.32
N TYR A 419 6.84 -2.22 43.93
CA TYR A 419 6.48 -3.30 44.85
C TYR A 419 6.88 -4.65 44.26
N ASN A 420 7.37 -5.53 45.11
CA ASN A 420 7.69 -6.92 44.77
C ASN A 420 7.37 -7.81 45.96
N LYS A 421 6.67 -8.92 45.71
CA LYS A 421 6.46 -9.97 46.70
C LYS A 421 6.44 -11.32 46.02
N SER A 422 7.24 -12.25 46.55
CA SER A 422 7.22 -13.65 46.14
C SER A 422 6.67 -14.52 47.26
N ILE A 423 5.86 -15.52 46.89
CA ILE A 423 5.16 -16.39 47.82
C ILE A 423 5.28 -17.82 47.30
N ASN A 424 5.71 -18.73 48.17
CA ASN A 424 5.70 -20.16 47.86
C ASN A 424 4.25 -20.66 47.89
N ILE A 425 3.86 -21.41 46.87
CA ILE A 425 2.50 -21.89 46.69
C ILE A 425 2.52 -23.40 46.38
N ASN A 426 1.40 -24.05 46.64
CA ASN A 426 1.11 -25.39 46.15
C ASN A 426 -0.30 -25.35 45.56
N ILE A 427 -0.41 -24.84 44.33
CA ILE A 427 -1.69 -24.63 43.63
C ILE A 427 -1.60 -25.34 42.28
N ASN A 428 -2.26 -26.50 42.18
CA ASN A 428 -2.35 -27.31 40.96
C ASN A 428 -3.69 -27.16 40.26
N GLU A 429 -4.27 -25.95 40.31
CA GLU A 429 -5.51 -25.63 39.62
C GLU A 429 -5.23 -24.80 38.37
N ASN A 430 -6.12 -24.88 37.38
CA ASN A 430 -6.13 -23.96 36.24
C ASN A 430 -7.16 -22.86 36.48
N TYR A 431 -6.80 -21.62 36.13
CA TYR A 431 -7.68 -20.47 36.25
C TYR A 431 -7.75 -19.71 34.93
N PRO A 432 -8.93 -19.19 34.53
CA PRO A 432 -8.98 -18.21 33.47
C PRO A 432 -8.36 -16.89 33.95
N ILE A 433 -7.93 -16.06 33.01
CA ILE A 433 -7.58 -14.67 33.30
C ILE A 433 -8.90 -13.92 33.41
N SER A 434 -9.14 -13.30 34.56
CA SER A 434 -10.36 -12.54 34.82
C SER A 434 -10.05 -11.11 35.25
N ILE A 435 -10.87 -10.18 34.78
CA ILE A 435 -10.96 -8.78 35.20
C ILE A 435 -12.38 -8.59 35.71
N CYS A 436 -12.54 -8.27 36.99
CA CYS A 436 -13.84 -8.30 37.64
C CYS A 436 -14.06 -7.14 38.59
N THR A 437 -15.33 -6.80 38.74
CA THR A 437 -15.87 -6.00 39.84
C THR A 437 -17.01 -6.77 40.50
N GLU A 438 -16.94 -6.97 41.81
CA GLU A 438 -18.07 -7.44 42.60
C GLU A 438 -18.48 -6.39 43.63
N GLY A 439 -19.76 -6.38 43.98
CA GLY A 439 -20.33 -5.38 44.89
C GLY A 439 -21.17 -4.31 44.20
N VAL A 440 -20.85 -3.04 44.46
CA VAL A 440 -21.70 -1.87 44.18
C VAL A 440 -21.69 -1.40 42.73
N LEU A 441 -22.68 -0.56 42.37
CA LEU A 441 -22.82 0.04 41.03
C LEU A 441 -21.61 0.83 40.52
N ASN A 442 -20.73 1.29 41.42
CA ASN A 442 -19.63 2.19 41.06
C ASN A 442 -18.23 1.56 41.07
N ALA A 443 -18.05 0.33 41.57
CA ALA A 443 -16.77 -0.38 41.48
C ALA A 443 -16.32 -0.43 40.02
N THR A 444 -15.10 0.04 39.73
CA THR A 444 -14.62 0.22 38.36
C THR A 444 -13.16 -0.17 38.26
N VAL A 445 -12.86 -1.11 37.37
CA VAL A 445 -11.49 -1.42 36.97
C VAL A 445 -11.29 -0.95 35.54
N LEU A 446 -10.23 -0.17 35.32
CA LEU A 446 -9.82 0.24 33.98
C LEU A 446 -8.57 -0.52 33.57
N VAL A 447 -8.57 -1.08 32.37
CA VAL A 447 -7.40 -1.77 31.81
C VAL A 447 -7.07 -1.18 30.45
N ASP A 448 -5.81 -0.80 30.26
CA ASP A 448 -5.29 -0.24 29.01
C ASP A 448 -4.82 -1.33 28.06
N TRP A 449 -4.00 -2.24 28.56
CA TRP A 449 -3.59 -3.42 27.83
C TRP A 449 -3.22 -4.54 28.80
N LEU A 450 -3.23 -5.76 28.28
CA LEU A 450 -2.90 -6.97 28.99
C LEU A 450 -2.20 -7.94 28.06
N VAL A 451 -1.14 -8.57 28.56
CA VAL A 451 -0.34 -9.55 27.84
C VAL A 451 -0.08 -10.77 28.71
N LEU A 452 -0.06 -11.94 28.09
CA LEU A 452 0.38 -13.18 28.70
C LEU A 452 1.62 -13.70 27.99
N LYS A 453 2.67 -13.97 28.76
CA LYS A 453 3.89 -14.60 28.27
C LYS A 453 4.28 -15.81 29.12
N ASP A 454 5.27 -16.56 28.66
CA ASP A 454 5.92 -17.60 29.46
C ASP A 454 6.75 -16.97 30.59
N VAL A 455 6.98 -17.71 31.69
CA VAL A 455 7.76 -17.21 32.85
C VAL A 455 9.27 -17.10 32.59
N SER A 456 9.75 -17.36 31.37
CA SER A 456 11.17 -17.18 31.08
C SER A 456 11.62 -15.75 31.39
N ASN A 457 12.82 -15.67 31.92
CA ASN A 457 13.48 -14.42 32.28
C ASN A 457 14.68 -14.22 31.35
N ILE A 458 14.37 -13.98 30.08
CA ILE A 458 15.40 -13.68 29.07
C ILE A 458 15.83 -12.23 29.24
N ILE A 459 17.14 -12.03 29.37
CA ILE A 459 17.76 -10.70 29.40
C ILE A 459 18.18 -10.36 27.97
N ALA A 460 17.64 -9.26 27.44
CA ALA A 460 18.03 -8.69 26.17
C ALA A 460 18.89 -7.44 26.40
N ILE A 461 20.09 -7.40 25.83
CA ILE A 461 21.06 -6.32 26.02
C ILE A 461 21.29 -5.63 24.67
N PRO A 462 20.68 -4.45 24.44
CA PRO A 462 20.94 -3.68 23.24
C PRO A 462 22.37 -3.16 23.22
N GLN A 463 23.03 -3.34 22.08
CA GLN A 463 24.37 -2.86 21.82
C GLN A 463 24.34 -1.58 21.00
N LYS A 464 25.47 -0.87 20.99
CA LYS A 464 25.60 0.38 20.24
C LYS A 464 25.27 0.18 18.75
N PRO A 465 24.68 1.21 18.12
CA PRO A 465 24.31 1.12 16.72
C PRO A 465 25.53 1.04 15.79
N MET A 466 25.36 0.36 14.67
CA MET A 466 26.34 0.25 13.59
C MET A 466 25.67 0.43 12.24
N ARG A 467 26.46 0.66 11.18
CA ARG A 467 25.95 0.63 9.81
C ARG A 467 25.36 -0.75 9.52
N ASN A 468 24.20 -0.76 8.88
CA ASN A 468 23.58 -2.01 8.49
C ASN A 468 24.38 -2.67 7.37
N ILE A 469 24.77 -3.93 7.59
CA ILE A 469 25.43 -4.81 6.61
C ILE A 469 24.59 -6.07 6.35
N LEU A 470 23.39 -6.13 6.92
CA LEU A 470 22.50 -7.29 6.84
C LEU A 470 21.63 -7.18 5.59
N ASP A 471 21.53 -8.29 4.86
CA ASP A 471 20.82 -8.40 3.60
C ASP A 471 19.33 -8.69 3.82
N TYR A 472 18.65 -7.78 4.52
CA TYR A 472 17.22 -7.84 4.77
C TYR A 472 16.48 -6.87 3.86
N HIS A 473 15.43 -7.36 3.20
CA HIS A 473 14.67 -6.59 2.22
C HIS A 473 13.17 -6.68 2.48
N GLU A 474 12.49 -5.54 2.45
CA GLU A 474 11.03 -5.48 2.32
C GLU A 474 10.67 -4.76 1.03
N GLU A 475 9.85 -5.40 0.19
CA GLU A 475 9.35 -4.78 -1.03
C GLU A 475 8.44 -3.59 -0.68
N LYS A 476 8.70 -2.45 -1.32
CA LYS A 476 7.84 -1.27 -1.25
C LYS A 476 6.53 -1.58 -1.97
N PRO A 477 5.39 -1.23 -1.38
CA PRO A 477 4.12 -1.37 -2.06
C PRO A 477 4.12 -0.45 -3.28
N LYS A 478 4.03 -1.06 -4.46
CA LYS A 478 3.97 -0.33 -5.73
C LYS A 478 2.71 0.53 -5.82
N THR A 479 1.61 0.06 -5.22
CA THR A 479 0.30 0.73 -5.30
C THR A 479 -0.51 0.41 -4.04
N TYR A 480 -0.84 1.40 -3.20
CA TYR A 480 -1.87 1.21 -2.16
C TYR A 480 -3.30 1.46 -2.67
N LYS A 481 -3.47 2.15 -3.82
CA LYS A 481 -4.79 2.61 -4.31
C LYS A 481 -5.02 2.64 -5.84
N GLY A 482 -4.06 2.29 -6.69
CA GLY A 482 -4.27 2.32 -8.15
C GLY A 482 -2.99 2.36 -8.98
N THR A 483 -3.14 2.37 -10.31
CA THR A 483 -2.07 2.47 -11.32
C THR A 483 -1.26 3.75 -11.17
N ILE A 484 0.07 3.65 -11.19
CA ILE A 484 0.94 4.83 -11.25
C ILE A 484 1.07 5.27 -12.70
N TYR A 485 0.76 6.54 -12.95
CA TYR A 485 0.81 7.15 -14.27
C TYR A 485 2.07 8.00 -14.43
N TYR A 486 2.66 7.94 -15.61
CA TYR A 486 3.88 8.67 -15.92
C TYR A 486 3.68 10.19 -15.79
N GLY A 487 4.60 10.83 -15.06
CA GLY A 487 4.64 12.28 -14.90
C GLY A 487 3.70 12.83 -13.83
N ASP A 488 3.09 11.98 -13.01
CA ASP A 488 2.34 12.42 -11.82
C ASP A 488 3.27 13.19 -10.86
N PRO A 489 3.05 14.50 -10.61
CA PRO A 489 3.92 15.29 -9.74
C PRO A 489 3.99 14.79 -8.30
N GLU A 490 2.98 14.04 -7.83
CA GLU A 490 3.02 13.41 -6.52
C GLU A 490 3.95 12.20 -6.48
N GLN A 491 4.08 11.46 -7.57
CA GLN A 491 4.84 10.21 -7.65
C GLN A 491 6.22 10.35 -8.32
N TYR A 492 6.51 11.48 -8.97
CA TYR A 492 7.72 11.66 -9.77
C TYR A 492 8.47 12.95 -9.48
N ILE A 493 9.75 12.98 -9.87
CA ILE A 493 10.61 14.16 -9.87
C ILE A 493 11.19 14.33 -11.28
N LYS A 494 11.11 15.55 -11.83
CA LYS A 494 11.72 15.88 -13.13
C LYS A 494 13.24 15.77 -13.02
N VAL A 495 13.87 15.04 -13.93
CA VAL A 495 15.32 14.85 -14.04
C VAL A 495 15.81 15.24 -15.43
N ASN A 496 17.04 15.75 -15.52
CA ASN A 496 17.62 16.31 -16.75
C ASN A 496 18.69 15.38 -17.37
N ASP A 497 18.42 14.08 -17.46
CA ASP A 497 19.34 13.09 -18.05
C ASP A 497 18.73 12.23 -19.17
N GLY A 498 17.42 12.39 -19.44
CA GLY A 498 16.67 11.65 -20.44
C GLY A 498 16.44 10.16 -20.16
N ARG A 499 16.96 9.59 -19.07
CA ARG A 499 16.84 8.14 -18.77
C ARG A 499 15.44 7.73 -18.34
N TYR A 500 14.73 8.64 -17.68
CA TYR A 500 13.36 8.44 -17.21
C TYR A 500 12.32 9.09 -18.13
N SER A 501 12.62 9.21 -19.41
CA SER A 501 11.62 9.56 -20.42
C SER A 501 10.71 8.36 -20.70
N ILE A 502 9.55 8.57 -21.33
CA ILE A 502 8.60 7.47 -21.60
C ILE A 502 9.25 6.30 -22.37
N ILE A 503 10.14 6.59 -23.33
CA ILE A 503 10.91 5.57 -24.06
C ILE A 503 12.00 4.97 -23.18
N GLY A 504 12.69 5.81 -22.39
CA GLY A 504 13.67 5.34 -21.41
C GLY A 504 13.07 4.30 -20.45
N MET A 505 11.81 4.43 -20.07
CA MET A 505 11.12 3.48 -19.19
C MET A 505 10.94 2.10 -19.83
N PHE A 506 10.73 1.99 -21.14
CA PHE A 506 10.72 0.71 -21.86
C PHE A 506 12.11 0.06 -22.01
N THR A 507 13.16 0.72 -21.51
CA THR A 507 14.54 0.19 -21.42
C THR A 507 15.00 -0.02 -19.98
N ASN A 508 14.08 -0.02 -19.01
CA ASN A 508 14.40 0.00 -17.57
C ASN A 508 15.25 1.21 -17.13
N ALA A 509 15.01 2.37 -17.74
CA ALA A 509 15.76 3.61 -17.50
C ALA A 509 17.28 3.50 -17.71
N THR A 510 17.74 2.52 -18.49
CA THR A 510 19.17 2.33 -18.78
C THR A 510 19.67 3.24 -19.90
N TYR A 511 18.80 3.62 -20.84
CA TYR A 511 19.15 4.47 -21.98
C TYR A 511 18.38 5.79 -21.98
N LYS A 512 19.08 6.85 -22.40
CA LYS A 512 18.53 8.19 -22.52
C LYS A 512 17.70 8.32 -23.80
N TRP A 513 16.56 8.99 -23.70
CA TRP A 513 15.79 9.48 -24.84
C TRP A 513 15.30 10.90 -24.53
N GLY A 514 15.73 11.87 -25.34
CA GLY A 514 15.58 13.29 -25.02
C GLY A 514 16.56 13.81 -23.96
N SER A 515 16.28 15.01 -23.45
CA SER A 515 17.11 15.70 -22.42
C SER A 515 16.52 15.64 -21.01
N CYS A 516 15.26 15.20 -20.87
CA CYS A 516 14.55 15.20 -19.59
C CYS A 516 13.66 13.97 -19.42
N GLY A 517 13.31 13.67 -18.18
CA GLY A 517 12.48 12.54 -17.77
C GLY A 517 11.82 12.76 -16.41
N TYR A 518 11.01 11.81 -15.97
CA TYR A 518 10.39 11.78 -14.65
C TYR A 518 10.84 10.55 -13.89
N LYS A 519 11.74 10.73 -12.93
CA LYS A 519 12.23 9.66 -12.05
C LYS A 519 11.17 9.36 -10.97
N PRO A 520 10.74 8.11 -10.79
CA PRO A 520 9.74 7.78 -9.78
C PRO A 520 10.32 7.95 -8.37
N LYS A 521 9.58 8.61 -7.48
CA LYS A 521 10.00 8.86 -6.08
C LYS A 521 10.21 7.56 -5.30
N ILE A 522 9.46 6.50 -5.61
CA ILE A 522 9.60 5.17 -4.97
C ILE A 522 11.01 4.56 -5.11
N GLU A 523 11.80 4.99 -6.10
CA GLU A 523 13.19 4.57 -6.23
C GLU A 523 14.13 5.31 -5.27
N ILE A 524 13.81 6.56 -4.93
CA ILE A 524 14.64 7.48 -4.14
C ILE A 524 14.29 7.38 -2.65
N GLU A 525 13.00 7.37 -2.35
CA GLU A 525 12.45 7.31 -1.00
C GLU A 525 12.75 5.97 -0.39
#